data_AF-A0A0D3IN68-F1
#
_entry.id   AF-A0A0D3IN68-F1
#
_cell.length_a   1.000
_cell.length_b   1.000
_cell.length_c   1.000
_cell.angle_alpha   90.00
_cell.angle_beta   90.00
_cell.angle_gamma   90.00
#
_symmetry.space_group_name_H-M   'P 1'
#
loop_
_entity.id
_entity.type
_entity.pdbx_description
1 polymer ?
#
loop_
_entity_poly.entity_id
_entity_poly.type
_entity_poly.pdbx_seq_one_letter_code
_entity_poly.pdbx_strand_id
1 'polypeptide(L)'
;MPSQNTPYSHFEPASAPFNPRHAAIGGFAVGGFLAFAAALAALVLYCDPQIQTQAVTVETAPTAHKFAVDFSTPVELQEYRGTCWIFAAVAVLEWSYRSQGVARGWLGADQYVRLSEQAFGVAVLDACRALNDGTSCVVGDETAALPWSVCPYTAKPGSDGECPGLAEARATNPLTFSLASIDWLYERRAVTQRCVGPDSVPVPQQLSFVNRRAVTQRLRETQRLMTLSTPLLTVRYLLPCTAASAHVLKCNPKDKEECRVCPAEPAFGGAACCVVSERDSSTMGGEFFRLPSGSHLEPVLEGAHAMALVGYSDVFRSQQGFVGGYIVKNSWWDGLPPGPGWKQARGSHSVAFFMQQVSPADEAAVCPNAH
;
A
#
# COMPACT_ATOMS: atom_id res chain seq x y z
N MET A 1 -27.16 -12.23 34.90
CA MET A 1 -26.13 -13.05 35.56
C MET A 1 -25.82 -14.24 34.67
N PRO A 2 -24.55 -14.62 34.43
CA PRO A 2 -23.33 -13.83 34.23
C PRO A 2 -22.81 -13.98 32.77
N SER A 3 -22.42 -12.93 32.05
CA SER A 3 -21.04 -12.40 31.93
C SER A 3 -19.92 -13.45 32.05
N GLN A 4 -19.30 -13.84 30.93
CA GLN A 4 -17.92 -14.31 30.94
C GLN A 4 -17.14 -13.64 29.80
N ASN A 5 -16.37 -12.63 30.22
CA ASN A 5 -15.20 -12.12 29.55
C ASN A 5 -14.15 -13.23 29.45
N THR A 6 -13.57 -13.44 28.28
CA THR A 6 -12.29 -14.13 28.14
C THR A 6 -11.20 -13.08 27.85
N PRO A 7 -10.07 -13.07 28.59
CA PRO A 7 -9.03 -12.08 28.40
C PRO A 7 -8.05 -12.50 27.30
N TYR A 8 -7.58 -11.49 26.57
CA TYR A 8 -6.42 -11.53 25.69
C TYR A 8 -5.19 -11.99 26.48
N SER A 9 -4.57 -13.10 26.05
CA SER A 9 -3.28 -13.54 26.55
C SER A 9 -2.16 -12.78 25.84
N HIS A 10 -1.46 -11.94 26.60
CA HIS A 10 -0.16 -11.38 26.25
C HIS A 10 0.88 -12.50 26.13
N PHE A 11 1.60 -12.55 25.02
CA PHE A 11 2.83 -13.33 24.87
C PHE A 11 4.03 -12.41 25.16
N GLU A 12 4.66 -12.60 26.31
CA GLU A 12 6.03 -12.12 26.59
C GLU A 12 7.04 -13.15 26.06
N PRO A 13 8.12 -12.75 25.36
CA PRO A 13 9.23 -13.65 25.08
C PRO A 13 10.18 -13.72 26.27
N ALA A 14 10.36 -14.94 26.78
CA ALA A 14 11.29 -15.27 27.85
C ALA A 14 12.76 -15.06 27.43
N SER A 15 13.49 -14.30 28.25
CA SER A 15 14.95 -14.14 28.20
C SER A 15 15.63 -15.35 28.83
N ALA A 16 16.46 -16.08 28.07
CA ALA A 16 17.38 -17.08 28.60
C ALA A 16 18.80 -16.48 28.80
N PRO A 17 19.49 -16.76 29.93
CA PRO A 17 20.75 -16.11 30.27
C PRO A 17 21.98 -16.78 29.66
N PHE A 18 22.93 -15.94 29.27
CA PHE A 18 24.26 -16.24 28.74
C PHE A 18 25.20 -16.70 29.88
N ASN A 19 25.92 -17.82 29.70
CA ASN A 19 26.90 -18.34 30.65
C ASN A 19 28.27 -18.50 29.96
N PRO A 20 29.32 -17.73 30.33
CA PRO A 20 30.65 -17.92 29.79
C PRO A 20 31.63 -18.32 30.89
N ARG A 21 32.15 -19.56 30.88
CA ARG A 21 33.43 -19.90 31.52
C ARG A 21 34.11 -21.08 30.83
N HIS A 22 35.26 -20.81 30.24
CA HIS A 22 36.58 -21.40 30.53
C HIS A 22 37.46 -21.50 29.29
N ALA A 23 38.48 -20.65 29.22
CA ALA A 23 39.78 -21.01 28.66
C ALA A 23 40.85 -20.21 29.40
N ALA A 24 41.84 -20.94 29.91
CA ALA A 24 42.84 -20.51 30.85
C ALA A 24 44.14 -20.08 30.15
N ILE A 25 44.76 -19.04 30.72
CA ILE A 25 46.18 -18.92 31.12
C ILE A 25 47.28 -19.22 30.08
N GLY A 26 48.11 -18.19 29.87
CA GLY A 26 49.53 -18.25 29.52
C GLY A 26 49.91 -16.96 28.78
N GLY A 27 50.91 -16.16 29.13
CA GLY A 27 51.94 -16.16 30.15
C GLY A 27 52.74 -14.87 29.94
N PHE A 28 53.29 -14.32 31.02
CA PHE A 28 54.01 -13.05 31.09
C PHE A 28 55.27 -12.97 30.21
N ALA A 29 55.55 -11.79 29.66
CA ALA A 29 56.90 -11.25 29.55
C ALA A 29 56.88 -9.71 29.58
N VAL A 30 57.58 -9.15 30.56
CA VAL A 30 57.75 -7.72 30.82
C VAL A 30 59.13 -7.27 30.33
N GLY A 31 59.18 -6.15 29.62
CA GLY A 31 60.37 -5.37 29.27
C GLY A 31 59.92 -4.36 28.20
N GLY A 32 60.14 -3.06 28.27
CA GLY A 32 61.03 -2.22 29.05
C GLY A 32 61.44 -1.07 28.12
N PHE A 33 61.13 0.17 28.52
CA PHE A 33 61.69 1.45 28.04
C PHE A 33 61.38 1.97 26.61
N LEU A 34 60.53 3.01 26.60
CA LEU A 34 60.71 4.34 25.98
C LEU A 34 61.41 4.44 24.60
N ALA A 35 60.65 4.78 23.55
CA ALA A 35 61.02 5.80 22.55
C ALA A 35 59.87 6.10 21.56
N PHE A 36 59.53 7.40 21.47
CA PHE A 36 59.11 8.14 20.28
C PHE A 36 57.88 7.72 19.46
N ALA A 37 56.84 8.54 19.62
CA ALA A 37 55.84 8.97 18.65
C ALA A 37 56.01 8.53 17.19
N ALA A 38 55.06 7.73 16.68
CA ALA A 38 54.35 7.90 15.40
C ALA A 38 53.47 6.66 15.14
N ALA A 39 52.42 6.83 14.33
CA ALA A 39 51.54 5.80 13.77
C ALA A 39 50.39 5.27 14.67
N LEU A 40 49.55 6.20 15.11
CA LEU A 40 48.11 5.95 15.26
C LEU A 40 47.47 6.02 13.86
N ALA A 41 47.60 4.96 13.07
CA ALA A 41 46.88 4.79 11.80
C ALA A 41 47.00 3.34 11.31
N ALA A 42 46.01 2.51 11.64
CA ALA A 42 45.47 1.43 10.80
C ALA A 42 44.62 0.47 11.66
N LEU A 43 43.45 0.92 12.10
CA LEU A 43 42.32 -0.01 12.14
C LEU A 43 41.62 0.18 10.81
N VAL A 44 41.95 -0.66 9.84
CA VAL A 44 41.21 -0.78 8.59
C VAL A 44 39.84 -1.35 8.95
N LEU A 45 38.89 -0.48 9.27
CA LEU A 45 37.47 -0.79 9.19
C LEU A 45 37.15 -0.84 7.69
N TYR A 46 37.14 -2.05 7.16
CA TYR A 46 36.58 -2.37 5.85
C TYR A 46 35.07 -2.07 5.91
N CYS A 47 34.68 -0.85 5.55
CA CYS A 47 33.36 -0.58 4.99
C CYS A 47 33.58 -0.57 3.49
N ASP A 48 33.24 -1.66 2.82
CA ASP A 48 33.12 -1.69 1.36
C ASP A 48 31.73 -1.18 0.98
N PRO A 49 31.59 0.00 0.33
CA PRO A 49 30.32 0.46 -0.18
C PRO A 49 30.40 0.45 -1.72
N GLN A 50 30.45 -0.72 -2.34
CA GLN A 50 30.16 -0.84 -3.78
C GLN A 50 28.66 -1.08 -3.97
N ILE A 51 27.85 -0.06 -3.65
CA ILE A 51 26.55 0.12 -4.31
C ILE A 51 26.70 1.33 -5.21
N GLN A 52 26.85 1.07 -6.50
CA GLN A 52 26.88 2.11 -7.53
C GLN A 52 25.57 2.88 -7.49
N THR A 53 25.66 4.14 -7.07
CA THR A 53 24.56 5.09 -7.05
C THR A 53 24.53 5.80 -8.40
N GLN A 54 23.56 5.47 -9.25
CA GLN A 54 23.28 6.32 -10.40
C GLN A 54 22.33 7.44 -9.96
N ALA A 55 22.86 8.66 -9.87
CA ALA A 55 22.05 9.86 -9.83
C ALA A 55 21.32 9.97 -11.17
N VAL A 56 20.01 9.69 -11.19
CA VAL A 56 19.19 9.92 -12.37
C VAL A 56 19.09 11.44 -12.56
N THR A 57 19.82 11.96 -13.54
CA THR A 57 19.64 13.32 -14.04
C THR A 57 18.31 13.38 -14.76
N VAL A 58 17.34 14.11 -14.17
CA VAL A 58 16.01 14.28 -14.75
C VAL A 58 16.12 15.30 -15.89
N GLU A 59 16.31 14.81 -17.11
CA GLU A 59 16.23 15.64 -18.32
C GLU A 59 14.79 16.16 -18.49
N THR A 60 14.65 17.45 -18.78
CA THR A 60 13.39 18.21 -18.76
C THR A 60 12.68 18.18 -20.12
N ALA A 61 12.44 16.99 -20.66
CA ALA A 61 11.49 16.84 -21.76
C ALA A 61 10.07 17.21 -21.29
N PRO A 62 9.21 17.80 -22.14
CA PRO A 62 7.81 18.06 -21.79
C PRO A 62 7.14 16.73 -21.44
N THR A 63 6.85 16.55 -20.16
CA THR A 63 6.21 15.34 -19.67
C THR A 63 4.76 15.34 -20.10
N ALA A 64 4.30 14.30 -20.78
CA ALA A 64 2.88 14.14 -21.10
C ALA A 64 2.04 14.37 -19.83
N HIS A 65 1.03 15.24 -19.91
CA HIS A 65 0.20 15.60 -18.77
C HIS A 65 -0.75 14.49 -18.32
N LYS A 66 -0.85 13.42 -19.10
CA LYS A 66 -1.63 12.23 -18.79
C LYS A 66 -0.92 11.02 -19.37
N PHE A 67 -1.06 9.88 -18.71
CA PHE A 67 -0.57 8.61 -19.21
C PHE A 67 -1.35 7.47 -18.57
N ALA A 68 -1.65 6.45 -19.35
CA ALA A 68 -2.16 5.19 -18.85
C ALA A 68 -1.44 4.04 -19.55
N VAL A 69 -1.21 2.95 -18.83
CA VAL A 69 -0.66 1.72 -19.42
C VAL A 69 -1.75 1.02 -20.22
N ASP A 70 -1.38 0.48 -21.37
CA ASP A 70 -2.24 -0.42 -22.13
C ASP A 70 -2.39 -1.76 -21.39
N PHE A 71 -3.30 -2.61 -21.86
CA PHE A 71 -3.43 -4.00 -21.42
C PHE A 71 -3.80 -4.22 -19.94
N SER A 72 -4.28 -3.21 -19.22
CA SER A 72 -4.87 -3.44 -17.90
C SER A 72 -6.03 -4.43 -17.98
N THR A 73 -6.07 -5.39 -17.05
CA THR A 73 -7.13 -6.39 -16.96
C THR A 73 -8.31 -5.86 -16.13
N PRO A 74 -9.52 -6.42 -16.29
CA PRO A 74 -10.71 -6.03 -15.50
C PRO A 74 -10.49 -6.10 -13.99
N VAL A 75 -11.27 -5.31 -13.25
CA VAL A 75 -11.26 -5.26 -11.77
C VAL A 75 -11.73 -6.59 -11.19
N GLU A 76 -11.10 -6.98 -10.08
CA GLU A 76 -11.41 -8.20 -9.34
C GLU A 76 -11.63 -7.85 -7.86
N LEU A 77 -12.41 -8.65 -7.12
CA LEU A 77 -12.92 -8.27 -5.80
C LEU A 77 -12.27 -9.11 -4.69
N GLN A 78 -11.58 -8.44 -3.77
CA GLN A 78 -10.97 -9.08 -2.59
C GLN A 78 -11.97 -9.35 -1.46
N GLU A 79 -13.18 -8.80 -1.58
CA GLU A 79 -14.23 -8.90 -0.57
C GLU A 79 -13.75 -8.43 0.82
N TYR A 80 -14.11 -9.13 1.89
CA TYR A 80 -13.78 -8.77 3.27
C TYR A 80 -12.36 -9.18 3.73
N ARG A 81 -11.54 -9.74 2.83
CA ARG A 81 -10.21 -10.24 3.20
C ARG A 81 -9.16 -9.14 3.03
N GLY A 82 -8.20 -9.07 3.95
CA GLY A 82 -7.02 -8.18 3.87
C GLY A 82 -5.99 -8.64 2.83
N THR A 83 -6.43 -8.93 1.61
CA THR A 83 -5.63 -9.57 0.55
C THR A 83 -5.31 -8.65 -0.62
N CYS A 84 -5.52 -7.34 -0.48
CA CYS A 84 -5.22 -6.33 -1.52
C CYS A 84 -3.80 -6.46 -2.11
N TRP A 85 -2.83 -6.86 -1.29
CA TRP A 85 -1.45 -7.12 -1.72
C TRP A 85 -1.35 -8.24 -2.76
N ILE A 86 -2.19 -9.28 -2.67
CA ILE A 86 -2.29 -10.35 -3.67
C ILE A 86 -2.82 -9.77 -4.98
N PHE A 87 -3.93 -9.04 -4.94
CA PHE A 87 -4.57 -8.48 -6.13
C PHE A 87 -3.65 -7.47 -6.84
N ALA A 88 -2.95 -6.62 -6.09
CA ALA A 88 -1.98 -5.69 -6.65
C ALA A 88 -0.80 -6.42 -7.33
N ALA A 89 -0.26 -7.47 -6.71
CA ALA A 89 0.81 -8.27 -7.28
C ALA A 89 0.36 -9.04 -8.53
N VAL A 90 -0.80 -9.70 -8.46
CA VAL A 90 -1.39 -10.44 -9.57
C VAL A 90 -1.71 -9.52 -10.75
N ALA A 91 -2.17 -8.30 -10.52
CA ALA A 91 -2.39 -7.32 -11.59
C ALA A 91 -1.10 -7.02 -12.39
N VAL A 92 0.08 -6.99 -11.74
CA VAL A 92 1.37 -6.85 -12.44
C VAL A 92 1.69 -8.08 -13.27
N LEU A 93 1.43 -9.27 -12.75
CA LEU A 93 1.68 -10.53 -13.46
C LEU A 93 0.75 -10.67 -14.67
N GLU A 94 -0.54 -10.42 -14.51
CA GLU A 94 -1.53 -10.43 -15.58
C GLU A 94 -1.17 -9.42 -16.68
N TRP A 95 -0.82 -8.20 -16.29
CA TRP A 95 -0.39 -7.18 -17.23
C TRP A 95 0.87 -7.61 -18.00
N SER A 96 1.87 -8.14 -17.29
CA SER A 96 3.13 -8.59 -17.90
C SER A 96 2.90 -9.75 -18.87
N TYR A 97 2.06 -10.70 -18.49
CA TYR A 97 1.69 -11.84 -19.33
C TYR A 97 0.92 -11.39 -20.57
N ARG A 98 -0.09 -10.51 -20.41
CA ARG A 98 -0.88 -10.00 -21.52
C ARG A 98 -0.04 -9.19 -22.50
N SER A 99 0.76 -8.25 -21.99
CA SER A 99 1.64 -7.41 -22.81
C SER A 99 2.60 -8.26 -23.65
N GLN A 100 3.25 -9.27 -23.05
CA GLN A 100 4.12 -10.19 -23.79
C GLN A 100 3.35 -11.11 -24.74
N GLY A 101 2.19 -11.61 -24.32
CA GLY A 101 1.35 -12.49 -25.12
C GLY A 101 0.86 -11.80 -26.39
N VAL A 102 0.45 -10.53 -26.30
CA VAL A 102 0.09 -9.71 -27.47
C VAL A 102 1.31 -9.46 -28.35
N ALA A 103 2.44 -9.04 -27.76
CA ALA A 103 3.67 -8.78 -28.52
C ALA A 103 4.22 -10.00 -29.28
N ARG A 104 3.98 -11.21 -28.75
CA ARG A 104 4.40 -12.49 -29.36
C ARG A 104 3.32 -13.14 -30.23
N GLY A 105 2.13 -12.55 -30.31
CA GLY A 105 0.99 -13.10 -31.07
C GLY A 105 0.33 -14.33 -30.42
N TRP A 106 0.56 -14.58 -29.14
CA TRP A 106 -0.12 -15.64 -28.37
C TRP A 106 -1.54 -15.24 -27.96
N LEU A 107 -1.78 -13.94 -27.78
CA LEU A 107 -3.06 -13.37 -27.38
C LEU A 107 -3.46 -12.26 -28.37
N GLY A 108 -4.76 -12.19 -28.68
CA GLY A 108 -5.36 -11.00 -29.31
C GLY A 108 -5.34 -9.78 -28.37
N ALA A 109 -5.54 -8.59 -28.93
CA ALA A 109 -5.52 -7.34 -28.16
C ALA A 109 -6.60 -7.28 -27.05
N ASP A 110 -7.72 -7.96 -27.27
CA ASP A 110 -8.86 -8.08 -26.36
C ASP A 110 -8.81 -9.36 -25.49
N GLN A 111 -7.79 -10.20 -25.67
CA GLN A 111 -7.62 -11.43 -24.91
C GLN A 111 -6.68 -11.22 -23.71
N TYR A 112 -6.98 -11.94 -22.62
CA TYR A 112 -6.13 -11.98 -21.43
C TYR A 112 -6.33 -13.31 -20.70
N VAL A 113 -5.34 -13.66 -19.87
CA VAL A 113 -5.46 -14.78 -18.94
C VAL A 113 -5.66 -14.20 -17.55
N ARG A 114 -6.78 -14.56 -16.91
CA ARG A 114 -7.02 -14.25 -15.51
C ARG A 114 -6.23 -15.20 -14.63
N LEU A 115 -5.41 -14.65 -13.73
CA LEU A 115 -4.61 -15.44 -12.80
C LEU A 115 -5.33 -15.63 -11.47
N SER A 116 -5.01 -16.71 -10.77
CA SER A 116 -5.60 -17.04 -9.47
C SER A 116 -4.90 -16.28 -8.34
N GLU A 117 -5.62 -15.33 -7.76
CA GLU A 117 -5.21 -14.65 -6.52
C GLU A 117 -5.08 -15.63 -5.36
N GLN A 118 -5.97 -16.63 -5.30
CA GLN A 118 -5.96 -17.65 -4.25
C GLN A 118 -4.70 -18.52 -4.32
N ALA A 119 -4.37 -19.08 -5.49
CA ALA A 119 -3.19 -19.92 -5.65
C ALA A 119 -1.89 -19.14 -5.45
N PHE A 120 -1.85 -17.88 -5.93
CA PHE A 120 -0.72 -16.98 -5.70
C PHE A 120 -0.55 -16.71 -4.20
N GLY A 121 -1.63 -16.38 -3.49
CA GLY A 121 -1.63 -16.17 -2.04
C GLY A 121 -1.10 -17.38 -1.28
N VAL A 122 -1.59 -18.58 -1.60
CA VAL A 122 -1.11 -19.83 -1.00
C VAL A 122 0.38 -20.03 -1.28
N ALA A 123 0.86 -19.77 -2.51
CA ALA A 123 2.28 -19.90 -2.86
C ALA A 123 3.17 -18.98 -2.03
N VAL A 124 2.76 -17.71 -1.86
CA VAL A 124 3.50 -16.77 -1.02
C VAL A 124 3.49 -17.24 0.43
N LEU A 125 2.34 -17.64 0.97
CA LEU A 125 2.25 -18.13 2.35
C LEU A 125 3.08 -19.39 2.60
N ASP A 126 3.10 -20.33 1.66
CA ASP A 126 3.96 -21.52 1.69
C ASP A 126 5.45 -21.12 1.74
N ALA A 127 5.86 -20.20 0.87
CA ALA A 127 7.23 -19.68 0.84
C ALA A 127 7.60 -18.96 2.14
N CYS A 128 6.71 -18.15 2.71
CA CYS A 128 6.94 -17.48 3.99
C CYS A 128 7.08 -18.47 5.15
N ARG A 129 6.30 -19.56 5.16
CA ARG A 129 6.38 -20.61 6.20
C ARG A 129 7.66 -21.43 6.10
N ALA A 130 8.26 -21.53 4.92
CA ALA A 130 9.54 -22.21 4.72
C ALA A 130 10.73 -21.41 5.29
N LEU A 131 10.56 -20.11 5.56
CA LEU A 131 11.58 -19.27 6.19
C LEU A 131 11.50 -19.40 7.72
N ASN A 132 12.61 -19.84 8.34
CA ASN A 132 12.65 -20.18 9.77
C ASN A 132 12.93 -18.99 10.73
N ASP A 133 13.06 -17.76 10.24
CA ASP A 133 13.68 -16.65 11.02
C ASP A 133 13.01 -15.28 10.87
N GLY A 134 11.78 -15.20 10.35
CA GLY A 134 11.10 -13.90 10.19
C GLY A 134 11.70 -13.03 9.08
N THR A 135 12.54 -13.61 8.21
CA THR A 135 12.96 -12.97 6.97
C THR A 135 11.75 -12.69 6.08
N SER A 136 11.72 -11.51 5.46
CA SER A 136 10.68 -11.16 4.49
C SER A 136 10.70 -12.16 3.33
N CYS A 137 9.60 -12.86 3.10
CA CYS A 137 9.39 -13.68 1.92
C CYS A 137 9.25 -12.76 0.70
N VAL A 138 10.29 -12.71 -0.13
CA VAL A 138 10.24 -12.05 -1.43
C VAL A 138 9.61 -13.02 -2.43
N VAL A 139 8.65 -12.51 -3.19
CA VAL A 139 8.10 -13.19 -4.37
C VAL A 139 9.23 -13.44 -5.37
N GLY A 140 9.67 -14.70 -5.49
CA GLY A 140 10.69 -15.15 -6.44
C GLY A 140 10.15 -16.06 -7.54
N ASP A 141 11.05 -16.80 -8.20
CA ASP A 141 10.78 -17.70 -9.34
C ASP A 141 9.79 -18.85 -9.01
N GLU A 142 9.45 -19.05 -7.74
CA GLU A 142 8.54 -20.08 -7.24
C GLU A 142 7.07 -19.63 -7.17
N THR A 143 6.75 -18.39 -7.56
CA THR A 143 5.36 -17.94 -7.52
C THR A 143 4.51 -18.63 -8.58
N ALA A 144 3.69 -19.57 -8.11
CA ALA A 144 2.75 -20.33 -8.92
C ALA A 144 1.59 -19.45 -9.41
N ALA A 145 1.87 -18.60 -10.41
CA ALA A 145 0.83 -18.00 -11.22
C ALA A 145 0.11 -19.11 -11.98
N LEU A 146 -1.15 -19.33 -11.63
CA LEU A 146 -2.02 -20.34 -12.21
C LEU A 146 -3.27 -19.64 -12.79
N PRO A 147 -3.92 -20.20 -13.82
CA PRO A 147 -5.21 -19.70 -14.28
C PRO A 147 -6.22 -19.68 -13.13
N TRP A 148 -7.07 -18.66 -13.08
CA TRP A 148 -8.10 -18.51 -12.03
C TRP A 148 -8.99 -19.74 -11.87
N SER A 149 -9.31 -20.42 -12.98
CA SER A 149 -10.15 -21.63 -12.99
C SER A 149 -9.56 -22.81 -12.20
N VAL A 150 -8.25 -22.85 -11.97
CA VAL A 150 -7.60 -23.89 -11.16
C VAL A 150 -7.93 -23.71 -9.69
N CYS A 151 -7.96 -22.46 -9.24
CA CYS A 151 -8.17 -22.13 -7.85
C CYS A 151 -8.92 -20.80 -7.74
N PRO A 152 -10.26 -20.83 -7.87
CA PRO A 152 -11.06 -19.63 -7.76
C PRO A 152 -10.87 -18.93 -6.41
N TYR A 153 -10.96 -17.61 -6.42
CA TYR A 153 -10.83 -16.82 -5.20
C TYR A 153 -11.98 -17.08 -4.22
N THR A 154 -11.63 -17.35 -2.96
CA THR A 154 -12.60 -17.57 -1.89
C THR A 154 -12.76 -16.33 -1.03
N ALA A 155 -13.94 -15.71 -1.07
CA ALA A 155 -14.27 -14.51 -0.30
C ALA A 155 -14.33 -14.74 1.24
N LYS A 156 -14.43 -16.00 1.67
CA LYS A 156 -14.60 -16.38 3.07
C LYS A 156 -13.35 -16.06 3.89
N PRO A 157 -13.46 -15.29 4.99
CA PRO A 157 -12.33 -15.09 5.91
C PRO A 157 -11.79 -16.40 6.47
N GLY A 158 -10.47 -16.50 6.60
CA GLY A 158 -9.78 -17.70 7.09
C GLY A 158 -9.49 -18.77 6.03
N SER A 159 -9.97 -18.59 4.80
CA SER A 159 -9.69 -19.49 3.67
C SER A 159 -8.36 -19.20 2.98
N ASP A 160 -7.39 -18.55 3.64
CA ASP A 160 -6.15 -18.08 3.00
C ASP A 160 -5.27 -19.21 2.45
N GLY A 161 -5.35 -20.40 3.05
CA GLY A 161 -4.63 -21.61 2.63
C GLY A 161 -5.43 -22.57 1.75
N GLU A 162 -6.68 -22.27 1.41
CA GLU A 162 -7.59 -23.23 0.78
C GLU A 162 -7.44 -23.21 -0.75
N CYS A 163 -7.00 -24.34 -1.31
CA CYS A 163 -6.89 -24.54 -2.75
C CYS A 163 -6.78 -26.05 -3.09
N PRO A 164 -7.90 -26.79 -3.17
CA PRO A 164 -7.87 -28.22 -3.47
C PRO A 164 -7.23 -28.50 -4.84
N GLY A 165 -6.34 -29.49 -4.92
CA GLY A 165 -5.67 -29.87 -6.17
C GLY A 165 -4.50 -28.96 -6.59
N LEU A 166 -4.07 -28.03 -5.72
CA LEU A 166 -3.02 -27.07 -6.04
C LEU A 166 -1.67 -27.73 -6.34
N ALA A 167 -1.30 -28.79 -5.62
CA ALA A 167 -0.02 -29.47 -5.82
C ALA A 167 0.06 -30.12 -7.21
N GLU A 168 -1.02 -30.79 -7.61
CA GLU A 168 -1.17 -31.44 -8.91
C GLU A 168 -1.18 -30.40 -10.04
N ALA A 169 -1.88 -29.27 -9.83
CA ALA A 169 -1.91 -28.18 -10.79
C ALA A 169 -0.54 -27.49 -10.95
N ARG A 170 0.21 -27.30 -9.86
CA ARG A 170 1.57 -26.78 -9.90
C ARG A 170 2.51 -27.69 -10.68
N ALA A 171 2.37 -29.01 -10.53
CA ALA A 171 3.22 -29.99 -11.22
C ALA A 171 3.07 -29.97 -12.75
N THR A 172 1.95 -29.48 -13.26
CA THR A 172 1.63 -29.43 -14.70
C THR A 172 1.48 -28.01 -15.23
N ASN A 173 1.85 -26.99 -14.42
CA ASN A 173 1.64 -25.59 -14.78
C ASN A 173 2.52 -25.19 -15.98
N PRO A 174 1.94 -24.80 -17.13
CA PRO A 174 2.71 -24.35 -18.28
C PRO A 174 3.17 -22.89 -18.14
N LEU A 175 2.63 -22.14 -17.18
CA LEU A 175 2.97 -20.73 -16.98
C LEU A 175 4.31 -20.60 -16.26
N THR A 176 5.18 -19.76 -16.83
CA THR A 176 6.49 -19.44 -16.26
C THR A 176 6.66 -17.93 -16.21
N PHE A 177 7.10 -17.43 -15.07
CA PHE A 177 7.42 -16.02 -14.86
C PHE A 177 8.87 -15.96 -14.41
N SER A 178 9.68 -15.12 -15.08
CA SER A 178 11.03 -14.81 -14.66
C SER A 178 11.08 -13.38 -14.14
N LEU A 179 11.60 -13.21 -12.94
CA LEU A 179 11.76 -11.89 -12.36
C LEU A 179 12.95 -11.19 -13.00
N ALA A 180 12.69 -10.24 -13.91
CA ALA A 180 13.76 -9.45 -14.53
C ALA A 180 14.36 -8.42 -13.58
N SER A 181 13.51 -7.66 -12.87
CA SER A 181 13.92 -6.66 -11.88
C SER A 181 12.75 -6.28 -10.96
N ILE A 182 13.06 -5.80 -9.76
CA ILE A 182 12.10 -5.10 -8.89
C ILE A 182 12.69 -3.74 -8.53
N ASP A 183 11.96 -2.69 -8.86
CA ASP A 183 12.30 -1.33 -8.45
C ASP A 183 11.32 -0.86 -7.39
N TRP A 184 11.84 -0.31 -6.29
CA TRP A 184 11.01 0.23 -5.22
C TRP A 184 11.15 1.75 -5.14
N LEU A 185 10.02 2.44 -5.17
CA LEU A 185 9.93 3.88 -4.97
C LEU A 185 9.20 4.14 -3.64
N TYR A 186 9.90 4.71 -2.66
CA TYR A 186 9.32 5.08 -1.36
C TYR A 186 9.35 6.58 -1.11
N GLU A 187 8.20 7.16 -0.75
CA GLU A 187 8.14 8.50 -0.18
C GLU A 187 8.54 8.43 1.30
N ARG A 188 9.72 8.95 1.65
CA ARG A 188 10.07 9.12 3.07
C ARG A 188 9.33 10.32 3.64
N ARG A 189 8.52 10.10 4.68
CA ARG A 189 8.17 11.18 5.60
C ARG A 189 9.46 11.62 6.31
N ALA A 190 9.77 12.91 6.28
CA ALA A 190 10.79 13.47 7.15
C ALA A 190 10.34 13.25 8.60
N VAL A 191 10.85 12.21 9.25
CA VAL A 191 10.79 12.12 10.70
C VAL A 191 11.82 13.14 11.17
N THR A 192 11.38 14.31 11.63
CA THR A 192 12.21 15.15 12.51
C THR A 192 12.41 14.39 13.81
N GLN A 193 13.30 13.41 13.80
CA GLN A 193 13.85 12.86 15.03
C GLN A 193 14.76 13.96 15.56
N ARG A 194 14.27 14.67 16.58
CA ARG A 194 15.09 15.54 17.41
C ARG A 194 16.07 14.60 18.11
N CYS A 195 17.24 14.35 17.51
CA CYS A 195 18.35 13.71 18.18
C CYS A 195 18.78 14.67 19.29
N VAL A 196 18.31 14.43 20.51
CA VAL A 196 18.81 15.09 21.72
C VAL A 196 19.86 14.17 22.31
N GLY A 197 21.11 14.40 21.94
CA GLY A 197 22.30 13.77 22.49
C GLY A 197 23.54 14.47 21.94
N PRO A 198 24.46 14.98 22.78
CA PRO A 198 25.54 15.86 22.35
C PRO A 198 26.61 15.21 21.44
N ASP A 199 26.59 13.88 21.26
CA ASP A 199 27.60 13.15 20.48
C ASP A 199 27.03 12.27 19.35
N SER A 200 25.80 12.52 18.89
CA SER A 200 25.25 11.79 17.74
C SER A 200 25.75 12.39 16.41
N VAL A 201 26.67 11.69 15.74
CA VAL A 201 27.04 11.96 14.35
C VAL A 201 25.81 11.74 13.46
N PRO A 202 25.38 12.72 12.65
CA PRO A 202 24.28 12.51 11.72
C PRO A 202 24.72 11.51 10.66
N VAL A 203 24.14 10.30 10.69
CA VAL A 203 24.15 9.39 9.53
C VAL A 203 23.42 10.12 8.40
N PRO A 204 23.99 10.28 7.20
CA PRO A 204 23.24 10.76 6.06
C PRO A 204 22.18 9.70 5.74
N GLN A 205 20.95 9.90 6.23
CA GLN A 205 19.80 9.23 5.67
C GLN A 205 19.68 9.73 4.24
N GLN A 206 20.16 8.93 3.29
CA GLN A 206 20.11 9.22 1.87
C GLN A 206 18.63 9.32 1.44
N LEU A 207 18.03 10.51 1.48
CA LEU A 207 16.61 10.77 1.25
C LEU A 207 16.16 10.37 -0.16
N SER A 208 15.39 9.30 -0.27
CA SER A 208 14.56 9.02 -1.44
C SER A 208 13.29 9.87 -1.31
N PHE A 209 13.33 11.09 -1.83
CA PHE A 209 12.13 11.89 -2.05
C PHE A 209 11.41 11.34 -3.28
N VAL A 210 10.43 10.47 -3.10
CA VAL A 210 9.50 10.17 -4.19
C VAL A 210 8.48 11.31 -4.24
N ASN A 211 8.88 12.40 -4.90
CA ASN A 211 7.93 13.38 -5.41
C ASN A 211 7.15 12.72 -6.56
N ARG A 212 5.87 13.05 -6.70
CA ARG A 212 4.97 12.61 -7.78
C ARG A 212 5.63 12.55 -9.17
N ARG A 213 6.56 13.47 -9.44
CA ARG A 213 7.34 13.48 -10.69
C ARG A 213 8.12 12.18 -10.94
N ALA A 214 8.75 11.58 -9.92
CA ALA A 214 9.53 10.36 -10.08
C ALA A 214 8.65 9.15 -10.41
N VAL A 215 7.50 9.01 -9.74
CA VAL A 215 6.53 7.94 -10.03
C VAL A 215 5.96 8.07 -11.45
N THR A 216 5.51 9.28 -11.81
CA THR A 216 4.94 9.53 -13.15
C THR A 216 5.99 9.36 -14.26
N GLN A 217 7.24 9.74 -14.00
CA GLN A 217 8.36 9.50 -14.91
C GLN A 217 8.64 8.01 -15.08
N ARG A 218 8.75 7.25 -13.98
CA ARG A 218 9.00 5.81 -14.06
C ARG A 218 7.87 5.08 -14.78
N LEU A 219 6.62 5.46 -14.52
CA LEU A 219 5.46 4.88 -15.18
C LEU A 219 5.49 5.12 -16.70
N ARG A 220 5.88 6.32 -17.14
CA ARG A 220 6.06 6.64 -18.58
C ARG A 220 7.22 5.90 -19.22
N GLU A 221 8.38 5.90 -18.57
CA GLU A 221 9.61 5.32 -19.14
C GLU A 221 9.50 3.80 -19.29
N THR A 222 8.89 3.15 -18.31
CA THR A 222 8.69 1.70 -18.35
C THR A 222 7.49 1.30 -19.20
N GLN A 223 6.47 2.16 -19.24
CA GLN A 223 5.14 1.81 -19.74
C GLN A 223 4.59 0.52 -19.09
N ARG A 224 4.96 0.26 -17.83
CA ARG A 224 4.58 -0.95 -17.09
C ARG A 224 3.62 -0.63 -15.97
N LEU A 225 2.66 -1.52 -15.74
CA LEU A 225 1.83 -1.46 -14.54
C LEU A 225 2.74 -1.64 -13.30
N MET A 226 2.56 -0.77 -12.31
CA MET A 226 3.31 -0.81 -11.04
C MET A 226 2.37 -1.07 -9.87
N THR A 227 2.86 -1.53 -8.73
CA THR A 227 2.06 -1.56 -7.49
C THR A 227 2.19 -0.23 -6.74
N LEU A 228 1.10 0.20 -6.10
CA LEU A 228 1.06 1.35 -5.22
C LEU A 228 0.47 0.90 -3.88
N SER A 229 1.23 1.11 -2.80
CA SER A 229 0.74 0.89 -1.44
C SER A 229 0.58 2.24 -0.76
N THR A 230 -0.59 2.47 -0.16
CA THR A 230 -0.89 3.68 0.60
C THR A 230 -1.58 3.32 1.90
N PRO A 231 -1.43 4.11 2.97
CA PRO A 231 -2.28 3.95 4.11
C PRO A 231 -3.72 4.33 3.77
N LEU A 232 -4.69 3.58 4.32
CA LEU A 232 -6.08 4.02 4.31
C LEU A 232 -6.29 5.09 5.36
N LEU A 233 -7.10 6.09 5.02
CA LEU A 233 -7.39 7.21 5.89
C LEU A 233 -8.88 7.28 6.17
N THR A 234 -9.19 7.54 7.43
CA THR A 234 -10.53 7.94 7.86
C THR A 234 -10.50 9.42 8.17
N VAL A 235 -11.27 10.17 7.41
CA VAL A 235 -11.48 11.61 7.56
C VAL A 235 -12.46 11.85 8.69
N ARG A 236 -12.15 12.83 9.53
CA ARG A 236 -12.97 13.20 10.69
C ARG A 236 -13.59 14.57 10.46
N TYR A 237 -14.90 14.57 10.27
CA TYR A 237 -15.69 15.79 10.09
C TYR A 237 -16.29 16.22 11.42
N LEU A 238 -16.30 17.52 11.68
CA LEU A 238 -17.16 18.09 12.70
C LEU A 238 -18.50 18.40 12.05
N LEU A 239 -19.59 17.89 12.63
CA LEU A 239 -20.95 18.15 12.17
C LEU A 239 -21.75 18.79 13.30
N PRO A 240 -22.54 19.84 13.02
CA PRO A 240 -23.34 20.51 14.04
C PRO A 240 -24.44 19.56 14.55
N CYS A 241 -24.43 19.29 15.85
CA CYS A 241 -25.47 18.55 16.54
C CYS A 241 -26.54 19.54 17.00
N THR A 242 -27.66 19.56 16.30
CA THR A 242 -28.83 20.41 16.57
C THR A 242 -30.06 19.54 16.75
N ALA A 243 -31.18 20.13 17.18
CA ALA A 243 -32.44 19.38 17.25
C ALA A 243 -32.84 18.74 15.90
N ALA A 244 -32.47 19.37 14.77
CA ALA A 244 -32.77 18.86 13.43
C ALA A 244 -31.85 17.70 13.01
N SER A 245 -30.58 17.72 13.41
CA SER A 245 -29.59 16.71 13.03
C SER A 245 -29.43 15.57 14.04
N ALA A 246 -29.94 15.74 15.27
CA ALA A 246 -29.79 14.79 16.38
C ALA A 246 -30.18 13.35 16.01
N HIS A 247 -31.30 13.17 15.30
CA HIS A 247 -31.76 11.85 14.89
C HIS A 247 -30.81 11.18 13.88
N VAL A 248 -30.35 11.93 12.88
CA VAL A 248 -29.50 11.39 11.80
C VAL A 248 -28.09 11.11 12.29
N LEU A 249 -27.54 12.02 13.10
CA LEU A 249 -26.19 11.89 13.66
C LEU A 249 -26.15 11.02 14.91
N LYS A 250 -27.32 10.60 15.43
CA LYS A 250 -27.45 9.87 16.71
C LYS A 250 -26.73 10.57 17.87
N CYS A 251 -26.78 11.89 17.88
CA CYS A 251 -26.10 12.73 18.86
C CYS A 251 -27.10 13.43 19.79
N ASN A 252 -26.64 13.81 20.98
CA ASN A 252 -27.44 14.62 21.91
C ASN A 252 -26.84 16.03 22.05
N PRO A 253 -27.52 17.10 21.60
CA PRO A 253 -26.96 18.46 21.64
C PRO A 253 -26.78 19.02 23.08
N LYS A 254 -27.32 18.34 24.09
CA LYS A 254 -27.19 18.70 25.51
C LYS A 254 -26.16 17.87 26.25
N ASP A 255 -25.63 16.82 25.62
CA ASP A 255 -24.63 15.95 26.24
C ASP A 255 -23.27 16.65 26.22
N LYS A 256 -22.74 16.98 27.40
CA LYS A 256 -21.48 17.71 27.52
C LYS A 256 -20.24 16.84 27.25
N GLU A 257 -20.37 15.51 27.26
CA GLU A 257 -19.24 14.60 27.00
C GLU A 257 -19.03 14.36 25.51
N GLU A 258 -20.11 14.22 24.75
CA GLU A 258 -20.06 14.06 23.28
C GLU A 258 -19.81 15.40 22.57
N CYS A 259 -20.28 16.49 23.16
CA CYS A 259 -20.32 17.80 22.55
C CYS A 259 -18.96 18.51 22.55
N ARG A 260 -18.54 18.96 21.36
CA ARG A 260 -17.35 19.79 21.16
C ARG A 260 -17.74 21.17 20.65
N VAL A 261 -16.88 22.15 20.91
CA VAL A 261 -17.04 23.51 20.36
C VAL A 261 -16.99 23.44 18.83
N CYS A 262 -18.02 23.97 18.17
CA CYS A 262 -18.04 24.05 16.72
C CYS A 262 -17.04 25.09 16.21
N PRO A 263 -16.47 24.88 15.02
CA PRO A 263 -15.71 25.91 14.32
C PRO A 263 -16.57 27.17 14.05
N ALA A 264 -15.92 28.33 13.97
CA ALA A 264 -16.60 29.64 13.89
C ALA A 264 -17.13 29.97 12.48
N GLU A 265 -16.87 29.12 11.50
CA GLU A 265 -17.23 29.30 10.11
C GLU A 265 -18.77 29.33 9.95
N PRO A 266 -19.29 30.16 9.02
CA PRO A 266 -20.73 30.28 8.79
C PRO A 266 -21.46 28.95 8.52
N ALA A 267 -20.74 27.95 7.97
CA ALA A 267 -21.27 26.62 7.68
C ALA A 267 -21.81 25.90 8.94
N PHE A 268 -21.33 26.25 10.13
CA PHE A 268 -21.80 25.69 11.41
C PHE A 268 -22.99 26.46 12.00
N GLY A 269 -23.40 27.57 11.39
CA GLY A 269 -24.60 28.33 11.79
C GLY A 269 -24.58 28.83 13.23
N GLY A 270 -23.40 28.99 13.83
CA GLY A 270 -23.25 29.34 15.25
C GLY A 270 -23.71 28.25 16.22
N ALA A 271 -23.79 26.98 15.77
CA ALA A 271 -24.13 25.87 16.63
C ALA A 271 -23.16 25.79 17.82
N ALA A 272 -23.71 25.66 19.03
CA ALA A 272 -22.90 25.53 20.25
C ALA A 272 -22.27 24.13 20.37
N CYS A 273 -22.76 23.15 19.61
CA CYS A 273 -22.42 21.76 19.76
C CYS A 273 -22.12 21.06 18.43
N CYS A 274 -20.93 20.48 18.33
CA CYS A 274 -20.50 19.66 17.21
C CYS A 274 -20.05 18.29 17.68
N VAL A 275 -20.33 17.28 16.86
CA VAL A 275 -19.88 15.90 17.07
C VAL A 275 -18.96 15.46 15.94
N VAL A 276 -18.09 14.50 16.23
CA VAL A 276 -17.17 13.94 15.23
C VAL A 276 -17.90 12.86 14.44
N SER A 277 -17.91 13.01 13.12
CA SER A 277 -18.36 11.99 12.18
C SER A 277 -17.18 11.51 11.36
N GLU A 278 -16.95 10.20 11.39
CA GLU A 278 -15.83 9.57 10.71
C GLU A 278 -16.29 9.01 9.36
N ARG A 279 -15.52 9.27 8.32
CA ARG A 279 -15.76 8.69 6.99
C ARG A 279 -14.48 8.29 6.30
N ASP A 280 -14.53 7.19 5.57
CA ASP A 280 -13.42 6.72 4.73
C ASP A 280 -13.04 7.83 3.73
N SER A 281 -11.75 7.92 3.41
CA SER A 281 -11.24 8.90 2.44
C SER A 281 -11.45 8.47 0.99
N SER A 282 -12.65 7.96 0.69
CA SER A 282 -13.08 7.52 -0.64
C SER A 282 -14.44 8.11 -1.03
N THR A 283 -14.68 8.33 -2.32
CA THR A 283 -15.96 8.86 -2.83
C THR A 283 -16.71 7.84 -3.69
N MET A 284 -17.98 8.14 -4.01
CA MET A 284 -18.69 7.40 -5.05
C MET A 284 -18.05 7.60 -6.42
N GLY A 285 -17.52 8.79 -6.72
CA GLY A 285 -16.80 9.05 -7.98
C GLY A 285 -15.44 8.35 -8.14
N GLY A 286 -15.15 7.33 -7.32
CA GLY A 286 -13.94 6.52 -7.41
C GLY A 286 -12.64 7.22 -7.02
N GLU A 287 -12.72 8.19 -6.12
CA GLU A 287 -11.58 9.01 -5.72
C GLU A 287 -11.11 8.63 -4.32
N PHE A 288 -9.81 8.37 -4.17
CA PHE A 288 -9.14 8.41 -2.87
C PHE A 288 -8.55 9.80 -2.65
N PHE A 289 -8.78 10.40 -1.48
CA PHE A 289 -8.31 11.74 -1.20
C PHE A 289 -7.71 11.89 0.20
N ARG A 290 -6.91 12.93 0.39
CA ARG A 290 -6.46 13.38 1.72
C ARG A 290 -6.70 14.88 1.80
N LEU A 291 -7.43 15.31 2.81
CA LEU A 291 -7.69 16.73 3.03
C LEU A 291 -6.41 17.43 3.53
N PRO A 292 -6.22 18.72 3.19
CA PRO A 292 -5.05 19.47 3.64
C PRO A 292 -4.93 19.49 5.17
N SER A 293 -3.71 19.41 5.69
CA SER A 293 -3.48 19.55 7.13
C SER A 293 -4.06 20.86 7.66
N GLY A 294 -4.74 20.79 8.82
CA GLY A 294 -5.40 21.92 9.44
C GLY A 294 -6.79 22.27 8.87
N SER A 295 -7.23 21.68 7.76
CA SER A 295 -8.60 21.90 7.24
C SER A 295 -9.68 21.15 8.03
N HIS A 296 -9.31 20.00 8.60
CA HIS A 296 -10.18 19.15 9.41
C HIS A 296 -9.38 18.53 10.56
N LEU A 297 -10.08 17.82 11.44
CA LEU A 297 -9.43 17.00 12.46
C LEU A 297 -8.46 16.01 11.79
N GLU A 298 -7.32 15.78 12.44
CA GLU A 298 -6.30 14.88 11.90
C GLU A 298 -6.91 13.50 11.59
N PRO A 299 -6.68 12.97 10.37
CA PRO A 299 -7.27 11.72 9.94
C PRO A 299 -6.67 10.54 10.72
N VAL A 300 -7.46 9.48 10.84
CA VAL A 300 -7.01 8.22 11.43
C VAL A 300 -6.45 7.31 10.34
N LEU A 301 -5.34 6.64 10.66
CA LEU A 301 -4.73 5.63 9.81
C LEU A 301 -5.45 4.28 10.00
N GLU A 302 -6.12 3.75 8.98
CA GLU A 302 -6.80 2.44 9.03
C GLU A 302 -5.96 1.32 8.39
N GLY A 303 -4.64 1.32 8.65
CA GLY A 303 -3.72 0.34 8.09
C GLY A 303 -3.23 0.70 6.68
N ALA A 304 -2.87 -0.32 5.89
CA ALA A 304 -2.30 -0.17 4.55
C ALA A 304 -3.13 -0.89 3.49
N HIS A 305 -3.13 -0.35 2.28
CA HIS A 305 -3.85 -0.89 1.14
C HIS A 305 -3.00 -0.83 -0.13
N ALA A 306 -2.93 -1.96 -0.82
CA ALA A 306 -2.16 -2.13 -2.04
C ALA A 306 -3.10 -2.15 -3.26
N MET A 307 -2.71 -1.41 -4.30
CA MET A 307 -3.46 -1.27 -5.54
C MET A 307 -2.50 -1.34 -6.73
N ALA A 308 -3.03 -1.49 -7.93
CA ALA A 308 -2.26 -1.41 -9.16
C ALA A 308 -2.29 0.03 -9.71
N LEU A 309 -1.13 0.66 -9.84
CA LEU A 309 -0.97 1.95 -10.50
C LEU A 309 -0.96 1.77 -12.02
N VAL A 310 -2.03 2.24 -12.66
CA VAL A 310 -2.26 2.06 -14.11
C VAL A 310 -2.09 3.35 -14.90
N GLY A 311 -2.02 4.51 -14.24
CA GLY A 311 -1.88 5.78 -14.93
C GLY A 311 -1.78 6.99 -14.01
N TYR A 312 -1.75 8.17 -14.63
CA TYR A 312 -1.95 9.45 -13.96
C TYR A 312 -2.58 10.45 -14.92
N SER A 313 -3.19 11.48 -14.33
CA SER A 313 -3.68 12.65 -15.04
C SER A 313 -3.27 13.88 -14.24
N ASP A 314 -2.72 14.90 -14.89
CA ASP A 314 -2.35 16.17 -14.25
C ASP A 314 -3.49 17.19 -14.25
N VAL A 315 -4.60 16.87 -14.93
CA VAL A 315 -5.70 17.80 -15.20
C VAL A 315 -7.07 17.27 -14.77
N PHE A 316 -7.15 16.02 -14.30
CA PHE A 316 -8.36 15.50 -13.68
C PHE A 316 -8.69 16.35 -12.44
N ARG A 317 -9.95 16.73 -12.26
CA ARG A 317 -10.40 17.51 -11.10
C ARG A 317 -11.31 16.65 -10.26
N SER A 318 -10.96 16.44 -8.99
CA SER A 318 -11.74 15.62 -8.07
C SER A 318 -12.98 16.34 -7.56
N GLN A 319 -13.90 15.61 -6.92
CA GLN A 319 -15.08 16.20 -6.27
C GLN A 319 -14.73 17.20 -5.17
N GLN A 320 -13.59 17.01 -4.48
CA GLN A 320 -13.05 17.95 -3.48
C GLN A 320 -12.27 19.12 -4.11
N GLY A 321 -12.19 19.19 -5.44
CA GLY A 321 -11.52 20.26 -6.17
C GLY A 321 -10.01 20.11 -6.30
N PHE A 322 -9.44 18.95 -5.94
CA PHE A 322 -8.03 18.65 -6.18
C PHE A 322 -7.77 18.48 -7.66
N VAL A 323 -6.58 18.87 -8.13
CA VAL A 323 -6.19 18.77 -9.54
C VAL A 323 -5.02 17.81 -9.70
N GLY A 324 -5.23 16.86 -10.59
CA GLY A 324 -4.35 15.75 -10.89
C GLY A 324 -4.45 14.60 -9.90
N GLY A 325 -3.82 13.49 -10.24
CA GLY A 325 -3.84 12.29 -9.42
C GLY A 325 -3.30 11.07 -10.15
N TYR A 326 -3.12 10.00 -9.38
CA TYR A 326 -2.85 8.68 -9.91
C TYR A 326 -4.16 7.97 -10.25
N ILE A 327 -4.13 7.16 -11.31
CA ILE A 327 -5.22 6.27 -11.68
C ILE A 327 -4.83 4.87 -11.20
N VAL A 328 -5.68 4.27 -10.38
CA VAL A 328 -5.41 2.98 -9.75
C VAL A 328 -6.49 1.96 -10.11
N LYS A 329 -6.07 0.73 -10.42
CA LYS A 329 -6.94 -0.44 -10.41
C LYS A 329 -7.00 -0.95 -8.96
N ASN A 330 -8.18 -0.80 -8.37
CA ASN A 330 -8.48 -1.26 -7.02
C ASN A 330 -9.11 -2.67 -7.03
N SER A 331 -9.27 -3.27 -5.86
CA SER A 331 -9.88 -4.59 -5.67
C SER A 331 -11.09 -4.59 -4.71
N TRP A 332 -11.79 -3.46 -4.63
CA TRP A 332 -12.95 -3.28 -3.77
C TRP A 332 -14.25 -3.28 -4.56
N TRP A 333 -15.33 -3.61 -3.85
CA TRP A 333 -16.69 -3.56 -4.38
C TRP A 333 -17.08 -2.12 -4.75
N ASP A 334 -17.70 -1.98 -5.93
CA ASP A 334 -18.31 -0.75 -6.41
C ASP A 334 -19.82 -0.77 -6.18
N GLY A 335 -20.32 0.32 -5.61
CA GLY A 335 -21.72 0.56 -5.32
C GLY A 335 -22.02 0.59 -3.83
N LEU A 336 -23.29 0.39 -3.51
CA LEU A 336 -23.76 0.31 -2.14
C LEU A 336 -23.16 -0.91 -1.43
N PRO A 337 -22.85 -0.79 -0.13
CA PRO A 337 -22.30 -1.88 0.66
C PRO A 337 -23.21 -3.12 0.60
N PRO A 338 -22.72 -4.29 0.15
CA PRO A 338 -23.54 -5.49 -0.01
C PRO A 338 -23.93 -6.16 1.33
N GLY A 339 -23.47 -5.64 2.46
CA GLY A 339 -23.77 -6.19 3.78
C GLY A 339 -23.28 -5.31 4.94
N PRO A 340 -23.64 -5.67 6.19
CA PRO A 340 -23.43 -4.85 7.39
C PRO A 340 -21.95 -4.65 7.77
N GLY A 341 -21.02 -5.40 7.16
CA GLY A 341 -19.59 -5.25 7.40
C GLY A 341 -18.91 -4.17 6.56
N TRP A 342 -19.56 -3.66 5.51
CA TRP A 342 -19.04 -2.58 4.69
C TRP A 342 -19.53 -1.24 5.22
N LYS A 343 -18.60 -0.37 5.61
CA LYS A 343 -18.93 0.91 6.23
C LYS A 343 -19.54 1.89 5.23
N GLN A 344 -19.13 1.87 3.97
CA GLN A 344 -19.43 2.93 3.01
C GLN A 344 -19.62 2.43 1.58
N ALA A 345 -20.43 3.16 0.83
CA ALA A 345 -20.55 3.03 -0.60
C ALA A 345 -19.34 3.67 -1.28
N ARG A 346 -18.87 3.06 -2.37
CA ARG A 346 -17.74 3.51 -3.18
C ARG A 346 -18.13 3.35 -4.64
N GLY A 347 -17.43 4.00 -5.54
CA GLY A 347 -17.60 3.68 -6.96
C GLY A 347 -16.28 3.71 -7.68
N SER A 348 -16.35 3.62 -9.00
CA SER A 348 -15.20 3.58 -9.88
C SER A 348 -15.56 4.12 -11.25
N HIS A 349 -14.53 4.37 -12.04
CA HIS A 349 -14.66 4.70 -13.43
C HIS A 349 -13.57 4.01 -14.25
N SER A 350 -13.80 3.93 -15.55
CA SER A 350 -12.82 3.47 -16.52
C SER A 350 -11.57 4.34 -16.51
N VAL A 351 -10.46 3.76 -16.95
CA VAL A 351 -9.22 4.54 -17.20
C VAL A 351 -9.49 5.66 -18.20
N ALA A 352 -10.34 5.43 -19.21
CA ALA A 352 -10.70 6.44 -20.21
C ALA A 352 -11.39 7.65 -19.58
N PHE A 353 -12.25 7.45 -18.57
CA PHE A 353 -12.90 8.55 -17.83
C PHE A 353 -11.89 9.41 -17.07
N PHE A 354 -10.98 8.80 -16.30
CA PHE A 354 -9.96 9.56 -15.56
C PHE A 354 -8.94 10.24 -16.49
N MET A 355 -8.76 9.69 -17.69
CA MET A 355 -8.00 10.30 -18.77
C MET A 355 -8.78 11.40 -19.51
N GLN A 356 -10.06 11.60 -19.19
CA GLN A 356 -11.01 12.52 -19.85
C GLN A 356 -11.13 12.25 -21.37
N GLN A 357 -11.14 10.98 -21.76
CA GLN A 357 -11.32 10.53 -23.14
C GLN A 357 -12.79 10.25 -23.47
N VAL A 358 -13.61 10.04 -22.45
CA VAL A 358 -15.06 9.81 -22.55
C VAL A 358 -15.80 10.82 -21.68
N SER A 359 -17.02 11.18 -22.07
CA SER A 359 -17.88 12.04 -21.25
C SER A 359 -18.48 11.25 -20.08
N PRO A 360 -18.99 11.92 -19.03
CA PRO A 360 -19.74 11.24 -17.97
C PRO A 360 -20.96 10.46 -18.50
N ALA A 361 -21.61 10.94 -19.57
CA ALA A 361 -22.74 10.26 -20.18
C ALA A 361 -22.32 8.99 -20.93
N ASP A 362 -21.20 9.03 -21.66
CA ASP A 362 -20.65 7.87 -22.36
C ASP A 362 -20.12 6.84 -21.36
N GLU A 363 -19.46 7.29 -20.30
CA GLU A 363 -19.01 6.43 -19.21
C GLU A 363 -20.19 5.71 -18.56
N ALA A 364 -21.28 6.40 -18.23
CA ALA A 364 -22.47 5.79 -17.65
C ALA A 364 -23.16 4.79 -18.60
N ALA A 365 -22.99 4.92 -19.92
CA ALA A 365 -23.54 3.99 -20.89
C ALA A 365 -22.73 2.68 -20.99
N VAL A 366 -21.43 2.73 -20.71
CA VAL A 366 -20.50 1.58 -20.83
C VAL A 366 -20.24 0.92 -19.47
N CYS A 367 -20.19 1.71 -18.41
CA CYS A 367 -19.90 1.28 -17.04
C CYS A 367 -21.17 1.38 -16.18
N PRO A 368 -21.89 0.27 -15.95
CA PRO A 368 -23.17 0.28 -15.24
C PRO A 368 -23.08 0.74 -13.76
N ASN A 369 -21.88 0.90 -13.20
CA ASN A 369 -21.62 1.34 -11.83
C ASN A 369 -20.87 2.69 -11.73
N ALA A 370 -20.86 3.51 -12.80
CA ALA A 370 -20.30 4.86 -12.76
C ALA A 370 -21.22 5.79 -11.94
N HIS A 371 -21.04 5.83 -10.61
CA HIS A 371 -21.91 6.57 -9.68
C HIS A 371 -21.19 7.67 -8.92
#